data_AF-A0A6V3JIJ0-F1
#
_entry.id   AF-A0A6V3JIJ0-F1
#
_cell.length_a   1.000
_cell.length_b   1.000
_cell.length_c   1.000
_cell.angle_alpha   90.00
_cell.angle_beta   90.00
_cell.angle_gamma   90.00
#
_symmetry.space_group_name_H-M   'P 1'
#
loop_
_entity.id
_entity.type
_entity.pdbx_description
1 polymer ?
#
loop_
_entity_poly.entity_id
_entity_poly.type
_entity_poly.pdbx_seq_one_letter_code
_entity_poly.pdbx_strand_id
1 'polypeptide(L)'
;MEEALKKLPAECKVTVDWMPFFLDPTAPLPGVNKLEHYNKKFGKGRVESMVPYMKDQGAKVGIKFSYGGKVGNTLDSHRLVELAKTKGKTDQCIEKLMSYYFEQEKDISDKKVLLQVGYFRFSAWEMDSY
;
A
#
# COMPACT_ATOMS: atom_id res chain seq x y z
N MET A 1 9.96 5.37 6.39
CA MET A 1 11.20 5.50 5.59
C MET A 1 11.56 6.96 5.43
N GLU A 2 10.67 7.78 4.88
CA GLU A 2 10.89 9.23 4.65
C GLU A 2 11.38 9.99 5.89
N GLU A 3 10.75 9.80 7.05
CA GLU A 3 11.19 10.43 8.31
C GLU A 3 12.62 10.07 8.73
N ALA A 4 13.10 8.87 8.35
CA ALA A 4 14.49 8.48 8.60
C ALA A 4 15.44 9.12 7.57
N LEU A 5 15.01 9.21 6.31
CA LEU A 5 15.81 9.86 5.24
C LEU A 5 16.05 11.33 5.53
N LYS A 6 15.08 12.04 6.14
CA LYS A 6 15.22 13.44 6.57
C LYS A 6 16.32 13.68 7.62
N LYS A 7 16.76 12.63 8.32
CA LYS A 7 17.82 12.72 9.36
C LYS A 7 19.22 12.53 8.80
N LEU A 8 19.36 12.19 7.52
CA LEU A 8 20.66 12.06 6.88
C LEU A 8 21.28 13.44 6.61
N PRO A 9 22.62 13.55 6.63
CA PRO A 9 23.30 14.76 6.21
C PRO A 9 22.88 15.20 4.80
N ALA A 10 22.84 16.51 4.56
CA ALA A 10 22.37 17.07 3.29
C ALA A 10 23.23 16.64 2.09
N GLU A 11 24.48 16.22 2.31
CA GLU A 11 25.37 15.75 1.25
C GLU A 11 25.06 14.32 0.78
N CYS A 12 24.26 13.57 1.53
CA CYS A 12 23.89 12.20 1.18
C CYS A 12 22.85 12.19 0.05
N LYS A 13 23.28 11.75 -1.13
CA LYS A 13 22.36 11.39 -2.21
C LYS A 13 21.78 10.00 -1.95
N VAL A 14 20.47 9.93 -1.71
CA VAL A 14 19.76 8.67 -1.55
C VAL A 14 18.92 8.40 -2.79
N THR A 15 19.05 7.20 -3.32
CA THR A 15 18.15 6.66 -4.34
C THR A 15 17.33 5.54 -3.70
N VAL A 16 16.01 5.61 -3.86
CA VAL A 16 15.11 4.54 -3.41
C VAL A 16 14.69 3.74 -4.65
N ASP A 17 14.96 2.44 -4.63
CA ASP A 17 14.47 1.51 -5.64
C ASP A 17 13.51 0.50 -5.01
N TRP A 18 12.31 0.42 -5.57
CA TRP A 18 11.23 -0.39 -5.04
C TRP A 18 11.16 -1.73 -5.77
N MET A 19 11.42 -2.81 -5.03
CA MET A 19 11.42 -4.16 -5.58
C MET A 19 10.16 -4.94 -5.16
N PRO A 20 9.51 -5.65 -6.08
CA PRO A 20 8.32 -6.43 -5.76
C PRO A 20 8.67 -7.61 -4.85
N PHE A 21 7.81 -7.87 -3.87
CA PHE A 21 7.92 -9.03 -2.99
C PHE A 21 6.52 -9.61 -2.72
N PHE A 22 6.38 -10.91 -2.91
CA PHE A 22 5.13 -11.62 -2.68
C PHE A 22 5.15 -12.34 -1.33
N LEU A 23 4.27 -11.91 -0.41
CA LEU A 23 4.04 -12.64 0.84
C LEU A 23 3.40 -14.02 0.60
N ASP A 24 2.55 -14.10 -0.42
CA ASP A 24 1.84 -15.30 -0.81
C ASP A 24 1.58 -15.27 -2.33
N PRO A 25 2.42 -15.96 -3.14
CA PRO A 25 2.24 -16.02 -4.58
C PRO A 25 0.94 -16.72 -5.01
N THR A 26 0.34 -17.53 -4.13
CA THR A 26 -0.88 -18.31 -4.41
C THR A 26 -2.14 -17.68 -3.80
N ALA A 27 -2.04 -16.43 -3.33
CA ALA A 27 -3.15 -15.67 -2.79
C ALA A 27 -4.36 -15.65 -3.75
N PRO A 28 -5.60 -15.65 -3.21
CA PRO A 28 -6.80 -15.88 -4.00
C PRO A 28 -7.11 -14.76 -4.98
N LEU A 29 -7.81 -15.11 -6.06
CA LEU A 29 -8.42 -14.20 -7.03
C LEU A 29 -9.82 -14.75 -7.42
N PRO A 30 -10.91 -13.99 -7.24
CA PRO A 30 -10.97 -12.64 -6.66
C PRO A 30 -10.55 -12.60 -5.19
N GLY A 31 -10.19 -11.41 -4.70
CA GLY A 31 -9.82 -11.21 -3.30
C GLY A 31 -10.94 -11.66 -2.33
N VAL A 32 -10.53 -12.18 -1.19
CA VAL A 32 -11.41 -12.70 -0.11
C VAL A 32 -11.46 -11.73 1.06
N ASN A 33 -12.41 -11.89 1.97
CA ASN A 33 -12.51 -11.06 3.17
C ASN A 33 -11.19 -11.09 3.97
N LYS A 34 -10.62 -9.89 4.22
CA LYS A 34 -9.31 -9.73 4.84
C LYS A 34 -9.26 -10.31 6.26
N LEU A 35 -10.25 -10.00 7.09
CA LEU A 35 -10.26 -10.40 8.49
C LEU A 35 -10.49 -11.91 8.64
N GLU A 36 -11.39 -12.49 7.85
CA GLU A 36 -11.59 -13.95 7.81
C GLU A 36 -10.31 -14.68 7.35
N HIS A 37 -9.66 -14.17 6.30
CA HIS A 37 -8.39 -14.73 5.84
C HIS A 37 -7.31 -14.66 6.91
N TYR A 38 -7.21 -13.54 7.64
CA TYR A 38 -6.24 -13.37 8.72
C TYR A 38 -6.54 -14.30 9.88
N ASN A 39 -7.80 -14.45 10.26
CA ASN A 39 -8.22 -15.40 11.29
C ASN A 39 -7.90 -16.85 10.91
N LYS A 40 -8.06 -17.22 9.63
CA LYS A 40 -7.68 -18.54 9.13
C LYS A 40 -6.16 -18.76 9.13
N LYS A 41 -5.38 -17.73 8.76
CA LYS A 41 -3.92 -17.81 8.63
C LYS A 41 -3.19 -17.74 9.96
N PHE A 42 -3.64 -16.90 10.89
CA PHE A 42 -2.94 -16.59 12.14
C PHE A 42 -3.67 -17.07 13.40
N GLY A 43 -4.95 -17.44 13.30
CA GLY A 43 -5.81 -17.77 14.43
C GLY A 43 -6.45 -16.54 15.08
N LYS A 44 -7.71 -16.68 15.52
CA LYS A 44 -8.51 -15.58 16.08
C LYS A 44 -7.84 -14.85 17.26
N GLY A 45 -7.34 -15.59 18.25
CA GLY A 45 -6.72 -14.98 19.44
C GLY A 45 -5.46 -14.14 19.12
N ARG A 46 -4.71 -14.51 18.08
CA ARG A 46 -3.57 -13.70 17.61
C ARG A 46 -4.05 -12.44 16.89
N VAL A 47 -5.08 -12.55 16.07
CA VAL A 47 -5.65 -11.39 15.35
C VAL A 47 -6.24 -10.37 16.34
N GLU A 48 -6.91 -10.85 17.40
CA GLU A 48 -7.50 -10.01 18.45
C GLU A 48 -6.49 -9.11 19.17
N SER A 49 -5.24 -9.56 19.34
CA SER A 49 -4.16 -8.74 19.91
C SER A 49 -3.37 -7.96 18.85
N MET A 50 -3.16 -8.53 17.66
CA MET A 50 -2.39 -7.91 16.58
C MET A 50 -3.07 -6.66 16.01
N VAL A 51 -4.38 -6.71 15.76
CA VAL A 51 -5.13 -5.61 15.16
C VAL A 51 -5.06 -4.31 15.99
N PRO A 52 -5.40 -4.30 17.29
CA PRO A 52 -5.32 -3.08 18.09
C PRO A 52 -3.88 -2.59 18.24
N TYR A 53 -2.91 -3.50 18.40
CA TYR A 53 -1.50 -3.15 18.46
C TYR A 53 -1.05 -2.39 17.19
N MET A 54 -1.36 -2.94 16.01
CA MET A 54 -0.97 -2.30 14.74
C MET A 54 -1.67 -0.96 14.53
N LYS A 55 -2.95 -0.82 14.94
CA LYS A 55 -3.67 0.47 14.91
C LYS A 55 -2.99 1.52 15.78
N ASP A 56 -2.60 1.15 17.00
CA ASP A 56 -1.86 2.05 17.91
C ASP A 56 -0.50 2.49 17.32
N GLN A 57 0.26 1.55 16.76
CA GLN A 57 1.55 1.88 16.13
C GLN A 57 1.40 2.74 14.88
N GLY A 58 0.40 2.46 14.04
CA GLY A 58 0.11 3.26 12.85
C GLY A 58 -0.27 4.70 13.19
N ALA A 59 -1.13 4.90 14.20
CA ALA A 59 -1.56 6.22 14.61
C ALA A 59 -0.39 7.14 15.03
N LYS A 60 0.65 6.59 15.65
CA LYS A 60 1.87 7.33 16.04
C LYS A 60 2.65 7.90 14.85
N VAL A 61 2.46 7.34 13.66
CA VAL A 61 3.11 7.77 12.41
C VAL A 61 2.11 8.26 11.38
N GLY A 62 0.86 8.53 11.79
CA GLY A 62 -0.18 9.10 10.94
C GLY A 62 -0.92 8.09 10.04
N ILE A 63 -0.70 6.79 10.19
CA ILE A 63 -1.38 5.74 9.39
C ILE A 63 -2.62 5.24 10.12
N LYS A 64 -3.79 5.32 9.48
CA LYS A 64 -5.06 4.87 10.06
C LYS A 64 -5.42 3.47 9.56
N PHE A 65 -4.76 2.44 10.11
CA PHE A 65 -5.00 1.07 9.69
C PHE A 65 -6.46 0.63 9.82
N SER A 66 -6.99 0.06 8.75
CA SER A 66 -8.28 -0.61 8.68
C SER A 66 -8.18 -2.05 8.17
N TYR A 67 -8.93 -2.93 8.81
CA TYR A 67 -8.83 -4.38 8.62
C TYR A 67 -10.05 -4.99 7.91
N GLY A 68 -10.98 -4.16 7.43
CA GLY A 68 -12.00 -4.58 6.48
C GLY A 68 -11.44 -4.72 5.06
N GLY A 69 -12.36 -4.78 4.10
CA GLY A 69 -12.04 -4.98 2.69
C GLY A 69 -11.55 -6.39 2.37
N LYS A 70 -10.70 -6.48 1.34
CA LYS A 70 -10.26 -7.75 0.77
C LYS A 70 -8.74 -7.91 0.74
N VAL A 71 -8.30 -9.15 0.74
CA VAL A 71 -6.92 -9.57 0.49
C VAL A 71 -6.91 -10.56 -0.68
N GLY A 72 -5.97 -10.40 -1.59
CA GLY A 72 -5.87 -11.21 -2.80
C GLY A 72 -4.50 -11.11 -3.44
N ASN A 73 -4.37 -11.69 -4.63
CA ASN A 73 -3.11 -11.69 -5.38
C ASN A 73 -2.66 -10.27 -5.78
N THR A 74 -1.39 -9.93 -5.49
CA THR A 74 -0.84 -8.59 -5.74
C THR A 74 -0.04 -8.48 -7.05
N LEU A 75 -0.07 -9.49 -7.93
CA LEU A 75 0.74 -9.50 -9.16
C LEU A 75 0.46 -8.29 -10.04
N ASP A 76 -0.81 -7.97 -10.28
CA ASP A 76 -1.18 -6.82 -11.10
C ASP A 76 -0.88 -5.48 -10.40
N SER A 77 -0.89 -5.43 -9.06
CA SER A 77 -0.38 -4.27 -8.31
C SER A 77 1.12 -4.07 -8.55
N HIS A 78 1.92 -5.13 -8.50
CA HIS A 78 3.37 -5.03 -8.77
C HIS A 78 3.66 -4.64 -10.22
N ARG A 79 2.91 -5.18 -11.18
CA ARG A 79 2.99 -4.74 -12.59
C ARG A 79 2.67 -3.27 -12.76
N LEU A 80 1.67 -2.76 -12.04
CA LEU A 80 1.33 -1.34 -12.06
C LEU A 80 2.47 -0.46 -11.52
N VAL A 81 3.12 -0.88 -10.43
CA VAL A 81 4.29 -0.19 -9.88
C VAL A 81 5.45 -0.17 -10.90
N GLU A 82 5.71 -1.30 -11.57
CA GLU A 82 6.73 -1.37 -12.61
C GLU A 82 6.41 -0.46 -13.80
N LEU A 83 5.14 -0.37 -14.20
CA LEU A 83 4.69 0.60 -15.19
C LEU A 83 4.90 2.05 -14.70
N ALA A 84 4.63 2.34 -13.42
CA ALA A 84 4.83 3.66 -12.83
C ALA A 84 6.32 4.07 -12.80
N LYS A 85 7.25 3.11 -12.64
CA LYS A 85 8.70 3.38 -12.74
C LYS A 85 9.08 3.99 -14.09
N THR A 86 8.53 3.48 -15.19
CA THR A 86 8.79 4.02 -16.54
C THR A 86 8.30 5.47 -16.72
N LYS A 87 7.48 5.96 -15.79
CA LYS A 87 6.91 7.31 -15.78
C LYS A 87 7.46 8.20 -14.66
N GLY A 88 8.39 7.72 -13.83
CA GLY A 88 8.89 8.46 -12.67
C GLY A 88 7.84 8.72 -11.59
N LYS A 89 6.85 7.82 -11.45
CA LYS A 89 5.70 7.97 -10.55
C LYS A 89 5.59 6.83 -9.52
N THR A 90 6.70 6.14 -9.26
CA THR A 90 6.76 4.94 -8.40
C THR A 90 6.25 5.21 -6.99
N ASP A 91 6.77 6.25 -6.32
CA ASP A 91 6.41 6.57 -4.94
C ASP A 91 4.91 6.88 -4.81
N GLN A 92 4.39 7.74 -5.68
CA GLN A 92 2.97 8.10 -5.74
C GLN A 92 2.07 6.87 -5.97
N CYS A 93 2.52 5.93 -6.80
CA CYS A 93 1.80 4.68 -7.05
C CYS A 93 1.79 3.79 -5.79
N ILE A 94 2.93 3.64 -5.12
CA ILE A 94 3.07 2.80 -3.93
C ILE A 94 2.29 3.39 -2.77
N GLU A 95 2.43 4.68 -2.47
CA GLU A 95 1.68 5.38 -1.43
C GLU A 95 0.17 5.18 -1.60
N LYS A 96 -0.33 5.33 -2.83
CA LYS A 96 -1.75 5.18 -3.14
C LYS A 96 -2.22 3.73 -3.00
N LEU A 97 -1.42 2.74 -3.44
CA LEU A 97 -1.72 1.32 -3.21
C LEU A 97 -1.75 0.99 -1.71
N MET A 98 -0.76 1.48 -0.96
CA MET A 98 -0.67 1.26 0.49
C MET A 98 -1.86 1.88 1.22
N SER A 99 -2.21 3.13 0.93
CA SER A 99 -3.38 3.78 1.53
C SER A 99 -4.69 3.08 1.16
N TYR A 100 -4.84 2.69 -0.11
CA TYR A 100 -6.02 1.94 -0.56
C TYR A 100 -6.20 0.63 0.19
N TYR A 101 -5.12 -0.13 0.37
CA TYR A 101 -5.17 -1.43 1.01
C TYR A 101 -5.26 -1.35 2.54
N PHE A 102 -4.44 -0.50 3.16
CA PHE A 102 -4.27 -0.45 4.61
C PHE A 102 -5.23 0.51 5.32
N GLU A 103 -5.77 1.52 4.65
CA GLU A 103 -6.60 2.54 5.30
C GLU A 103 -8.01 2.59 4.72
N GLN A 104 -8.15 2.46 3.40
CA GLN A 104 -9.43 2.67 2.70
C GLN A 104 -10.17 1.38 2.34
N GLU A 105 -9.66 0.22 2.78
CA GLU A 105 -10.30 -1.10 2.59
C GLU A 105 -10.59 -1.49 1.13
N LYS A 106 -9.87 -0.90 0.18
CA LYS A 106 -10.02 -1.20 -1.25
C LYS A 106 -9.26 -2.47 -1.63
N ASP A 107 -9.82 -3.22 -2.57
CA ASP A 107 -9.22 -4.43 -3.11
C ASP A 107 -8.16 -4.10 -4.18
N ILE A 108 -6.88 -4.14 -3.82
CA ILE A 108 -5.77 -3.90 -4.75
C ILE A 108 -5.50 -5.07 -5.73
N SER A 109 -6.30 -6.14 -5.68
CA SER A 109 -6.34 -7.17 -6.73
C SER A 109 -7.40 -6.89 -7.80
N ASP A 110 -8.30 -5.91 -7.57
CA ASP A 110 -9.35 -5.52 -8.51
C ASP A 110 -8.82 -4.54 -9.56
N LYS A 111 -8.98 -4.88 -10.84
CA LYS A 111 -8.55 -4.05 -11.97
C LYS A 111 -9.16 -2.65 -11.96
N LYS A 112 -10.41 -2.47 -11.53
CA LYS A 112 -11.06 -1.15 -11.42
C LYS A 112 -10.40 -0.28 -10.36
N VAL A 113 -9.99 -0.88 -9.24
CA VAL A 113 -9.24 -0.18 -8.19
C VAL A 113 -7.86 0.19 -8.70
N LEU A 114 -7.17 -0.73 -9.39
CA LEU A 114 -5.86 -0.47 -9.99
C LEU A 114 -5.89 0.64 -11.05
N LEU A 115 -6.96 0.72 -11.85
CA LEU A 115 -7.16 1.84 -12.78
C LEU A 115 -7.29 3.19 -12.04
N GLN A 116 -7.96 3.22 -10.89
CA GLN A 116 -8.03 4.45 -10.07
C GLN A 116 -6.65 4.83 -9.52
N VAL A 117 -5.80 3.86 -9.17
CA VAL A 117 -4.42 4.10 -8.73
C VAL A 117 -3.61 4.71 -9.87
N GLY A 118 -3.60 4.04 -11.03
CA GLY A 118 -2.83 4.46 -12.22
C GLY A 118 -3.31 5.76 -12.87
N TYR A 119 -4.49 6.25 -12.51
CA TYR A 119 -4.90 7.61 -12.81
C TYR A 119 -4.17 8.58 -11.87
N PHE A 120 -2.96 8.94 -12.26
CA PHE A 120 -2.18 10.02 -11.65
C PHE A 120 -2.85 11.34 -12.05
N ARG A 121 -3.90 11.76 -11.34
CA ARG A 121 -4.30 13.17 -11.40
C ARG A 121 -3.14 13.98 -10.84
N PHE A 122 -2.74 15.00 -11.59
CA PHE A 122 -1.89 16.07 -11.12
C PHE A 122 -2.39 16.53 -9.75
N SER A 123 -1.45 16.73 -8.85
CA SER A 123 -1.75 17.28 -7.53
C SER A 123 -2.31 18.69 -7.68
N ALA A 124 -3.14 19.16 -6.73
CA ALA A 124 -3.74 20.49 -6.79
C ALA A 124 -2.69 21.62 -6.98
N TRP A 125 -1.47 21.40 -6.50
CA TRP A 125 -0.33 22.31 -6.64
C TRP A 125 0.19 22.49 -8.08
N GLU A 126 -0.13 21.56 -8.99
CA GLU A 126 0.25 21.62 -10.42
C GLU A 126 -0.83 22.28 -11.29
N MET A 127 -2.02 22.53 -10.75
CA MET A 127 -3.13 23.17 -11.48
C MET A 127 -3.23 24.69 -11.26
N ASP A 128 -2.64 25.23 -10.21
CA ASP A 128 -2.67 26.67 -9.89
C ASP A 128 -1.58 27.50 -10.60
N SER A 129 -0.82 26.89 -11.52
CA SER A 129 0.27 27.56 -12.28
C SER A 129 -0.06 27.81 -13.76
N TYR A 130 -1.35 27.89 -14.13
CA TYR A 130 -1.80 28.27 -15.48
C TYR A 130 -2.96 29.26 -15.44
#